data_AF-A0A1U7LMA6-F1
#
_entry.id   AF-A0A1U7LMA6-F1
#
_cell.length_a   1.000
_cell.length_b   1.000
_cell.length_c   1.000
_cell.angle_alpha   90.00
_cell.angle_beta   90.00
_cell.angle_gamma   90.00
#
_symmetry.space_group_name_H-M   'P 1'
#
loop_
_entity.id
_entity.type
_entity.pdbx_description
1 polymer ?
#
loop_
_entity_poly.entity_id
_entity_poly.type
_entity_poly.pdbx_seq_one_letter_code
_entity_poly.pdbx_strand_id
1 'polypeptide(L)'
;MIASCQDFARRNKRKFIAGTAIVAGGYFAIQYVRSKLEEVQDKMSGDRSARENLRRRFEQNQQDCTFTVMALLPSIAGQILNHLKVEQVTAELQSKKGDKSLKSASSMVSETPDDTMSVRSFVSDTPNPNSELRTPKSKTELWNELKIMTLTRTITLIYSLGLLGLLTRVQLNIIGRSNYVSSVVSLVERGDETTIRLESSGTLDRAVDRDFLTFSWWLINRGWISILERVQGAVSDVFDSISPREGLSLSEMSEALAQVRAIVEGSTTSPNGQYSCVSTSYVNAEFLMALSPCTTPRRGVFRLE
;
A
#
# COMPACT_ATOMS: atom_id res chain seq x y z
N MET A 1 91.68 -19.28 8.79
CA MET A 1 90.57 -18.81 7.92
C MET A 1 89.57 -17.91 8.65
N ILE A 2 89.19 -18.19 9.90
CA ILE A 2 88.18 -17.41 10.64
C ILE A 2 88.65 -15.96 10.99
N ALA A 3 89.92 -15.76 11.34
CA ALA A 3 90.47 -14.43 11.65
C ALA A 3 90.49 -13.48 10.43
N SER A 4 90.81 -14.00 9.24
CA SER A 4 90.79 -13.20 7.99
C SER A 4 89.38 -12.77 7.57
N CYS A 5 88.36 -13.59 7.84
CA CYS A 5 86.96 -13.20 7.64
C CYS A 5 86.52 -12.12 8.64
N GLN A 6 86.99 -12.16 9.90
CA GLN A 6 86.69 -11.14 10.90
C GLN A 6 87.28 -9.77 10.56
N ASP A 7 88.52 -9.71 10.07
CA ASP A 7 89.16 -8.46 9.68
C ASP A 7 88.56 -7.87 8.41
N PHE A 8 88.20 -8.71 7.44
CA PHE A 8 87.48 -8.28 6.24
C PHE A 8 86.09 -7.72 6.59
N ALA A 9 85.34 -8.43 7.45
CA ALA A 9 84.06 -7.95 7.95
C ALA A 9 84.22 -6.61 8.68
N ARG A 10 85.23 -6.46 9.55
CA ARG A 10 85.50 -5.23 10.32
C ARG A 10 85.84 -4.03 9.44
N ARG A 11 86.62 -4.23 8.36
CA ARG A 11 86.97 -3.15 7.40
C ARG A 11 85.77 -2.69 6.58
N ASN A 12 84.82 -3.57 6.28
CA ASN A 12 83.65 -3.26 5.45
C ASN A 12 82.32 -3.14 6.24
N LYS A 13 82.38 -3.11 7.60
CA LYS A 13 81.22 -3.08 8.51
C LYS A 13 80.15 -2.04 8.11
N ARG A 14 80.56 -0.83 7.74
CA ARG A 14 79.62 0.23 7.31
C ARG A 14 78.83 -0.14 6.05
N LYS A 15 79.45 -0.83 5.09
CA LYS A 15 78.79 -1.26 3.86
C LYS A 15 77.82 -2.43 4.09
N PHE A 16 78.19 -3.37 4.97
CA PHE A 16 77.28 -4.44 5.39
C PHE A 16 76.08 -3.89 6.15
N ILE A 17 76.28 -2.99 7.11
CA ILE A 17 75.18 -2.35 7.85
C ILE A 17 74.26 -1.58 6.91
N ALA A 18 74.81 -0.79 5.98
CA ALA A 18 74.02 -0.07 4.99
C ALA A 18 73.22 -1.01 4.07
N GLY A 19 73.85 -2.09 3.58
CA GLY A 19 73.19 -3.10 2.75
C GLY A 19 72.05 -3.81 3.47
N THR A 20 72.29 -4.27 4.70
CA THR A 20 71.27 -4.94 5.52
C THR A 20 70.13 -3.99 5.88
N ALA A 21 70.41 -2.71 6.18
CA ALA A 21 69.37 -1.71 6.47
C ALA A 21 68.47 -1.45 5.26
N ILE A 22 69.03 -1.38 4.05
CA ILE A 22 68.25 -1.20 2.81
C ILE A 22 67.35 -2.41 2.56
N VAL A 23 67.88 -3.63 2.70
CA VAL A 23 67.10 -4.87 2.50
C VAL A 23 65.99 -4.99 3.55
N ALA A 24 66.29 -4.74 4.82
CA ALA A 24 65.30 -4.76 5.89
C ALA A 24 64.22 -3.70 5.68
N GLY A 25 64.60 -2.46 5.34
CA GLY A 25 63.66 -1.39 5.02
C GLY A 25 62.76 -1.74 3.84
N GLY A 26 63.33 -2.32 2.77
CA GLY A 26 62.57 -2.79 1.61
C GLY A 26 61.58 -3.91 1.97
N TYR A 27 61.98 -4.86 2.82
CA TYR A 27 61.11 -5.93 3.30
C TYR A 27 59.92 -5.40 4.09
N PHE A 28 60.15 -4.51 5.06
CA PHE A 28 59.08 -3.89 5.84
C PHE A 28 58.14 -3.03 4.97
N ALA A 29 58.69 -2.31 3.99
CA ALA A 29 57.88 -1.53 3.05
C ALA A 29 56.95 -2.42 2.20
N ILE A 30 57.47 -3.52 1.64
CA ILE A 30 56.67 -4.49 0.87
C ILE A 30 55.61 -5.15 1.76
N GLN A 31 55.98 -5.53 2.98
CA GLN A 31 55.06 -6.12 3.94
C GLN A 31 53.91 -5.16 4.28
N TYR A 32 54.22 -3.88 4.51
CA TYR A 32 53.22 -2.85 4.78
C TYR A 32 52.28 -2.62 3.59
N VAL A 33 52.82 -2.59 2.36
CA VAL A 33 51.98 -2.45 1.15
C VAL A 33 51.07 -3.66 0.97
N ARG A 34 51.58 -4.88 1.18
CA ARG A 34 50.75 -6.10 1.13
C ARG A 34 49.64 -6.08 2.17
N SER A 35 49.97 -5.79 3.43
CA SER A 35 48.95 -5.73 4.49
C SER A 35 47.91 -4.64 4.22
N LYS A 36 48.32 -3.51 3.64
CA LYS A 36 47.40 -2.43 3.28
C LYS A 36 46.52 -2.76 2.08
N LEU A 37 47.01 -3.52 1.09
CA LEU A 37 46.20 -3.99 -0.03
C LEU A 37 45.15 -5.00 0.42
N GLU A 38 45.52 -5.94 1.31
CA GLU A 38 44.60 -6.91 1.91
C GLU A 38 43.49 -6.20 2.69
N GLU A 39 43.84 -5.27 3.58
CA GLU A 39 42.87 -4.47 4.36
C GLU A 39 41.91 -3.68 3.46
N VAL A 40 42.41 -3.09 2.37
CA VAL A 40 41.61 -2.33 1.42
C VAL A 40 40.71 -3.25 0.59
N GLN A 41 41.21 -4.39 0.15
CA GLN A 41 40.44 -5.38 -0.60
C GLN A 41 39.31 -5.97 0.25
N ASP A 42 39.60 -6.33 1.50
CA ASP A 42 38.62 -6.87 2.46
C ASP A 42 37.54 -5.84 2.75
N LYS A 43 37.92 -4.58 3.03
CA LYS A 43 36.96 -3.49 3.24
C LYS A 43 36.07 -3.25 2.02
N MET A 44 36.64 -3.21 0.81
CA MET A 44 35.86 -3.01 -0.42
C MET A 44 34.92 -4.18 -0.71
N SER A 45 35.36 -5.42 -0.46
CA SER A 45 34.53 -6.61 -0.67
C SER A 45 33.39 -6.71 0.35
N GLY A 46 33.65 -6.38 1.62
CA GLY A 46 32.65 -6.31 2.68
C GLY A 46 31.60 -5.23 2.42
N ASP A 47 32.02 -4.00 2.09
CA ASP A 47 31.10 -2.89 1.77
C ASP A 47 30.22 -3.23 0.56
N ARG A 48 30.79 -3.87 -0.47
CA ARG A 48 30.05 -4.29 -1.66
C ARG A 48 29.03 -5.38 -1.32
N SER A 49 29.42 -6.39 -0.55
CA SER A 49 28.55 -7.47 -0.12
C SER A 49 27.38 -6.96 0.73
N ALA A 50 27.65 -6.05 1.68
CA ALA A 50 26.64 -5.44 2.53
C ALA A 50 25.61 -4.62 1.72
N ARG A 51 26.09 -3.82 0.75
CA ARG A 51 25.22 -3.05 -0.16
C ARG A 51 24.38 -3.96 -1.05
N GLU A 52 24.97 -5.01 -1.59
CA GLU A 52 24.27 -5.95 -2.46
C GLU A 52 23.21 -6.75 -1.68
N ASN A 53 23.51 -7.16 -0.45
CA ASN A 53 22.54 -7.83 0.42
C ASN A 53 21.32 -6.94 0.69
N LEU A 54 21.55 -5.69 1.11
CA LEU A 54 20.48 -4.74 1.37
C LEU A 54 19.62 -4.51 0.12
N ARG A 55 20.25 -4.35 -1.04
CA ARG A 55 19.56 -4.16 -2.32
C ARG A 55 18.65 -5.35 -2.63
N ARG A 56 19.18 -6.59 -2.55
CA ARG A 56 18.39 -7.81 -2.81
C ARG A 56 17.22 -7.93 -1.85
N ARG A 57 17.43 -7.66 -0.55
CA ARG A 57 16.36 -7.70 0.46
C ARG A 57 15.27 -6.67 0.21
N PHE A 58 15.65 -5.45 -0.19
CA PHE A 58 14.69 -4.42 -0.55
C PHE A 58 13.90 -4.79 -1.80
N GLU A 59 14.57 -5.25 -2.86
CA GLU A 59 13.91 -5.69 -4.10
C GLU A 59 12.95 -6.84 -3.83
N GLN A 60 13.36 -7.83 -3.02
CA GLN A 60 12.49 -8.92 -2.57
C GLN A 60 11.30 -8.39 -1.76
N ASN A 61 11.52 -7.48 -0.82
CA ASN A 61 10.45 -6.89 -0.01
C ASN A 61 9.39 -6.17 -0.86
N GLN A 62 9.80 -5.51 -1.94
CA GLN A 62 8.87 -4.87 -2.89
C GLN A 62 8.03 -5.91 -3.67
N GLN A 63 8.65 -7.03 -4.06
CA GLN A 63 7.95 -8.13 -4.70
C GLN A 63 6.96 -8.79 -3.73
N ASP A 64 7.37 -9.04 -2.49
CA ASP A 64 6.54 -9.61 -1.44
C ASP A 64 5.34 -8.71 -1.12
N CYS A 65 5.54 -7.39 -1.05
CA CYS A 65 4.44 -6.42 -0.92
C CYS A 65 3.44 -6.56 -2.07
N THR A 66 3.95 -6.59 -3.30
CA THR A 66 3.10 -6.65 -4.51
C THR A 66 2.31 -7.96 -4.56
N PHE A 67 2.97 -9.09 -4.28
CA PHE A 67 2.34 -10.40 -4.21
C PHE A 67 1.27 -10.46 -3.12
N THR A 68 1.57 -9.94 -1.93
CA THR A 68 0.63 -9.91 -0.80
C THR A 68 -0.61 -9.08 -1.14
N VAL A 69 -0.45 -7.90 -1.74
CA VAL A 69 -1.59 -7.08 -2.17
C VAL A 69 -2.46 -7.83 -3.20
N MET A 70 -1.85 -8.49 -4.19
CA MET A 70 -2.59 -9.30 -5.17
C MET A 70 -3.32 -10.48 -4.53
N ALA A 71 -2.76 -11.10 -3.50
CA ALA A 71 -3.38 -12.20 -2.77
C ALA A 71 -4.56 -11.73 -1.90
N LEU A 72 -4.49 -10.54 -1.32
CA LEU A 72 -5.53 -9.97 -0.45
C LEU A 72 -6.63 -9.24 -1.24
N LEU A 73 -6.34 -8.79 -2.47
CA LEU A 73 -7.27 -8.07 -3.34
C LEU A 73 -8.59 -8.81 -3.57
N PRO A 74 -8.63 -10.12 -3.92
CA PRO A 74 -9.88 -10.84 -4.11
C PRO A 74 -10.77 -10.87 -2.86
N SER A 75 -10.16 -10.90 -1.67
CA SER A 75 -10.90 -10.92 -0.40
C SER A 75 -11.64 -9.60 -0.18
N ILE A 76 -10.92 -8.47 -0.24
CA ILE A 76 -11.54 -7.15 -0.02
C ILE A 76 -12.49 -6.77 -1.16
N ALA A 77 -12.13 -7.08 -2.41
CA ALA A 77 -13.01 -6.86 -3.56
C ALA A 77 -14.28 -7.69 -3.45
N GLY A 78 -14.18 -8.97 -3.08
CA GLY A 78 -15.33 -9.83 -2.86
C GLY A 78 -16.28 -9.29 -1.79
N GLN A 79 -15.76 -8.79 -0.66
CA GLN A 79 -16.59 -8.19 0.39
C GLN A 79 -17.34 -6.94 -0.12
N ILE A 80 -16.64 -6.04 -0.81
CA ILE A 80 -17.24 -4.80 -1.33
C ILE A 80 -18.27 -5.08 -2.43
N LEU A 81 -17.96 -5.98 -3.38
CA LEU A 81 -18.88 -6.36 -4.46
C LEU A 81 -20.14 -7.06 -3.93
N ASN A 82 -19.99 -7.91 -2.91
CA ASN A 82 -21.13 -8.58 -2.28
C ASN A 82 -22.00 -7.62 -1.46
N HIS A 83 -21.43 -6.56 -0.90
CA HIS A 83 -22.20 -5.54 -0.19
C HIS A 83 -22.90 -4.57 -1.14
N LEU A 84 -22.21 -4.13 -2.20
CA LEU A 84 -22.73 -3.22 -3.22
C LEU A 84 -23.12 -3.97 -4.50
N LYS A 85 -24.28 -4.63 -4.45
CA LYS A 85 -24.80 -5.49 -5.53
C LYS A 85 -25.44 -4.69 -6.66
N VAL A 86 -24.63 -3.98 -7.44
CA VAL A 86 -25.03 -3.21 -8.63
C VAL A 86 -25.73 -4.10 -9.67
N GLU A 87 -25.33 -5.36 -9.75
CA GLU A 87 -25.86 -6.39 -10.66
C GLU A 87 -27.34 -6.68 -10.36
N GLN A 88 -27.76 -6.63 -9.10
CA GLN A 88 -29.15 -6.86 -8.72
C GLN A 88 -30.06 -5.72 -9.21
N VAL A 89 -29.64 -4.47 -9.02
CA VAL A 89 -30.38 -3.30 -9.50
C VAL A 89 -30.44 -3.29 -11.03
N THR A 90 -29.34 -3.68 -11.68
CA THR A 90 -29.29 -3.80 -13.15
C THR A 90 -30.23 -4.90 -13.67
N ALA A 91 -30.28 -6.06 -12.99
CA ALA A 91 -31.20 -7.15 -13.33
C ALA A 91 -32.68 -6.75 -13.15
N GLU A 92 -33.02 -6.02 -12.08
CA GLU A 92 -34.37 -5.48 -11.87
C GLU A 92 -34.77 -4.45 -12.95
N LEU A 93 -33.83 -3.62 -13.37
CA LEU A 93 -34.04 -2.69 -14.49
C LEU A 93 -34.30 -3.43 -15.81
N GLN A 94 -33.58 -4.54 -16.06
CA GLN A 94 -33.75 -5.38 -17.25
C GLN A 94 -35.08 -6.12 -17.26
N SER A 95 -35.51 -6.71 -16.14
CA SER A 95 -36.79 -7.42 -16.05
C SER A 95 -37.98 -6.47 -16.30
N LYS A 96 -37.95 -5.27 -15.73
CA LYS A 96 -38.97 -4.22 -15.96
C LYS A 96 -38.98 -3.67 -17.39
N LYS A 97 -37.95 -3.94 -18.20
CA LYS A 97 -37.93 -3.64 -19.65
C LYS A 97 -38.58 -4.78 -20.43
N GLY A 98 -38.33 -6.04 -20.05
CA GLY A 98 -38.94 -7.23 -20.63
C GLY A 98 -40.47 -7.29 -20.47
N ASP A 99 -40.98 -6.94 -19.28
CA ASP A 99 -42.43 -6.95 -19.01
C ASP A 99 -43.23 -5.96 -19.88
N LYS A 100 -42.62 -4.83 -20.27
CA LYS A 100 -43.25 -3.91 -21.22
C LYS A 100 -43.24 -4.47 -22.64
N SER A 101 -42.22 -5.23 -23.03
CA SER A 101 -42.14 -5.86 -24.35
C SER A 101 -43.20 -6.95 -24.52
N LEU A 102 -43.53 -7.69 -23.46
CA LEU A 102 -44.59 -8.70 -23.48
C LEU A 102 -46.00 -8.09 -23.39
N LYS A 103 -46.20 -7.01 -22.62
CA LYS A 103 -47.49 -6.30 -22.58
C LYS A 103 -47.81 -5.53 -23.87
N SER A 104 -46.82 -5.02 -24.61
CA SER A 104 -47.06 -4.38 -25.92
C SER A 104 -47.33 -5.37 -27.06
N ALA A 105 -46.90 -6.64 -26.93
CA ALA A 105 -47.22 -7.68 -27.91
C ALA A 105 -48.66 -8.24 -27.78
N SER A 106 -49.32 -8.04 -26.63
CA SER A 106 -50.70 -8.47 -26.40
C SER A 106 -51.76 -7.44 -26.84
N SER A 107 -51.36 -6.34 -27.48
CA SER A 107 -52.28 -5.29 -27.98
C SER A 107 -52.52 -5.34 -29.50
N MET A 108 -52.16 -6.45 -30.17
CA MET A 108 -52.41 -6.65 -31.61
C MET A 108 -53.10 -7.99 -31.89
N VAL A 109 -54.17 -8.34 -31.17
CA VAL A 109 -55.15 -9.35 -31.63
C VAL A 109 -56.54 -9.03 -31.07
N SER A 110 -57.51 -8.98 -31.99
CA SER A 110 -58.98 -9.00 -31.83
C SER A 110 -59.73 -7.70 -31.47
N GLU A 111 -60.12 -6.97 -32.51
CA GLU A 111 -61.46 -6.38 -32.56
C GLU A 111 -62.49 -7.46 -32.94
N THR A 112 -63.24 -7.94 -31.95
CA THR A 112 -64.61 -8.44 -32.15
C THR A 112 -65.43 -8.00 -30.94
N PRO A 113 -66.63 -7.40 -31.13
CA PRO A 113 -67.47 -6.99 -30.02
C PRO A 113 -68.29 -8.21 -29.58
N ASP A 114 -68.09 -8.69 -28.35
CA ASP A 114 -69.14 -9.50 -27.72
C ASP A 114 -69.11 -9.35 -26.20
N ASP A 115 -70.28 -9.02 -25.68
CA ASP A 115 -70.58 -8.84 -24.27
C ASP A 115 -70.48 -10.17 -23.53
N THR A 116 -69.54 -10.31 -22.60
CA THR A 116 -69.71 -11.29 -21.51
C THR A 116 -68.89 -10.88 -20.28
N MET A 117 -69.59 -10.59 -19.18
CA MET A 117 -68.99 -10.58 -17.85
C MET A 117 -68.23 -11.90 -17.62
N SER A 118 -66.94 -11.81 -17.27
CA SER A 118 -66.29 -12.92 -16.58
C SER A 118 -65.21 -12.45 -15.61
N VAL A 119 -65.61 -12.48 -14.35
CA VAL A 119 -64.77 -12.73 -13.19
C VAL A 119 -63.65 -13.74 -13.50
N ARG A 120 -62.41 -13.26 -13.49
CA ARG A 120 -61.20 -14.06 -13.26
C ARG A 120 -60.23 -13.19 -12.47
N SER A 121 -59.51 -13.64 -11.47
CA SER A 121 -59.61 -14.79 -10.57
C SER A 121 -58.55 -14.45 -9.53
N PHE A 122 -58.96 -14.31 -8.26
CA PHE A 122 -58.04 -14.26 -7.13
C PHE A 122 -57.15 -15.50 -7.20
N VAL A 123 -55.87 -15.33 -7.49
CA VAL A 123 -54.85 -16.32 -7.16
C VAL A 123 -54.32 -15.92 -5.80
N SER A 124 -54.73 -16.69 -4.80
CA SER A 124 -54.18 -16.66 -3.46
C SER A 124 -52.72 -17.07 -3.52
N ASP A 125 -51.81 -16.12 -3.34
CA ASP A 125 -50.44 -16.42 -2.95
C ASP A 125 -50.40 -16.60 -1.43
N THR A 126 -50.02 -17.81 -1.03
CA THR A 126 -49.59 -18.20 0.32
C THR A 126 -48.61 -17.17 0.91
N PRO A 127 -48.78 -16.73 2.17
CA PRO A 127 -47.85 -15.78 2.78
C PRO A 127 -46.55 -16.49 3.14
N ASN A 128 -45.48 -16.19 2.40
CA ASN A 128 -44.11 -16.41 2.87
C ASN A 128 -43.80 -15.32 3.93
N PRO A 129 -43.48 -15.65 5.19
CA PRO A 129 -43.46 -14.68 6.28
C PRO A 129 -42.25 -13.73 6.33
N ASN A 130 -41.38 -13.70 5.30
CA ASN A 130 -40.15 -12.87 5.32
C ASN A 130 -40.02 -11.86 4.16
N SER A 131 -41.08 -11.63 3.38
CA SER A 131 -41.03 -10.59 2.34
C SER A 131 -41.50 -9.26 2.92
N GLU A 132 -40.56 -8.47 3.44
CA GLU A 132 -40.79 -7.06 3.75
C GLU A 132 -41.49 -6.38 2.57
N LEU A 133 -42.57 -5.68 2.90
CA LEU A 133 -43.46 -4.92 2.03
C LEU A 133 -42.69 -3.80 1.32
N ARG A 134 -41.90 -4.13 0.29
CA ARG A 134 -41.26 -3.14 -0.58
C ARG A 134 -42.26 -2.74 -1.66
N THR A 135 -42.77 -1.52 -1.55
CA THR A 135 -43.50 -0.86 -2.64
C THR A 135 -42.67 -0.96 -3.92
N PRO A 136 -43.29 -1.22 -5.09
CA PRO A 136 -42.55 -1.40 -6.34
C PRO A 136 -41.79 -0.12 -6.68
N LYS A 137 -40.45 -0.15 -6.56
CA LYS A 137 -39.57 0.99 -6.86
C LYS A 137 -39.81 1.52 -8.27
N SER A 138 -39.81 2.84 -8.43
CA SER A 138 -39.99 3.48 -9.73
C SER A 138 -38.77 3.27 -10.62
N LYS A 139 -38.93 3.31 -11.95
CA LYS A 139 -37.80 3.18 -12.89
C LYS A 139 -36.75 4.26 -12.68
N THR A 140 -37.17 5.50 -12.44
CA THR A 140 -36.27 6.64 -12.21
C THR A 140 -35.49 6.47 -10.89
N GLU A 141 -36.16 5.95 -9.86
CA GLU A 141 -35.56 5.65 -8.57
C GLU A 141 -34.48 4.57 -8.68
N LEU A 142 -34.74 3.50 -9.45
CA LEU A 142 -33.75 2.46 -9.72
C LEU A 142 -32.51 2.99 -10.46
N TRP A 143 -32.68 3.95 -11.38
CA TRP A 143 -31.53 4.59 -12.05
C TRP A 143 -30.72 5.47 -11.10
N ASN A 144 -31.38 6.19 -10.19
CA ASN A 144 -30.71 6.97 -9.15
C ASN A 144 -29.94 6.06 -8.19
N GLU A 145 -30.56 4.98 -7.72
CA GLU A 145 -29.92 3.97 -6.88
C GLU A 145 -28.71 3.34 -7.59
N LEU A 146 -28.86 2.97 -8.87
CA LEU A 146 -27.77 2.42 -9.68
C LEU A 146 -26.60 3.39 -9.81
N LYS A 147 -26.87 4.68 -10.06
CA LYS A 147 -25.86 5.74 -10.15
C LYS A 147 -25.05 5.82 -8.86
N ILE A 148 -25.71 6.00 -7.72
CA ILE A 148 -25.05 6.15 -6.43
C ILE A 148 -24.27 4.88 -6.07
N MET A 149 -24.87 3.69 -6.24
CA MET A 149 -24.21 2.42 -5.93
C MET A 149 -22.97 2.19 -6.80
N THR A 150 -23.04 2.47 -8.10
CA THR A 150 -21.91 2.22 -9.03
C THR A 150 -20.74 3.14 -8.74
N LEU A 151 -20.99 4.42 -8.50
CA LEU A 151 -19.97 5.40 -8.11
C LEU A 151 -19.36 5.06 -6.75
N THR A 152 -20.22 4.82 -5.76
CA THR A 152 -19.79 4.43 -4.40
C THR A 152 -18.92 3.18 -4.45
N ARG A 153 -19.31 2.16 -5.23
CA ARG A 153 -18.55 0.91 -5.40
C ARG A 153 -17.17 1.17 -5.98
N THR A 154 -17.11 1.91 -7.07
CA THR A 154 -15.85 2.17 -7.78
C THR A 154 -14.89 2.97 -6.91
N ILE A 155 -15.38 4.04 -6.27
CA ILE A 155 -14.55 4.89 -5.40
C ILE A 155 -14.10 4.13 -4.14
N THR A 156 -15.00 3.37 -3.50
CA THR A 156 -14.67 2.56 -2.32
C THR A 156 -13.61 1.51 -2.64
N LEU A 157 -13.67 0.86 -3.81
CA LEU A 157 -12.65 -0.09 -4.26
C LEU A 157 -11.29 0.59 -4.44
N ILE A 158 -11.24 1.79 -5.04
CA ILE A 158 -10.00 2.54 -5.23
C ILE A 158 -9.36 2.90 -3.87
N TYR A 159 -10.13 3.45 -2.94
CA TYR A 159 -9.63 3.79 -1.59
C TYR A 159 -9.19 2.56 -0.82
N SER A 160 -10.00 1.50 -0.83
CA SER A 160 -9.70 0.27 -0.10
C SER A 160 -8.44 -0.41 -0.64
N LEU A 161 -8.26 -0.46 -1.95
CA LEU A 161 -7.06 -1.00 -2.59
C LEU A 161 -5.83 -0.13 -2.32
N GLY A 162 -5.97 1.20 -2.41
CA GLY A 162 -4.89 2.14 -2.09
C GLY A 162 -4.42 2.03 -0.64
N LEU A 163 -5.35 2.01 0.31
CA LEU A 163 -5.06 1.84 1.74
C LEU A 163 -4.45 0.47 2.05
N LEU A 164 -4.95 -0.60 1.42
CA LEU A 164 -4.37 -1.94 1.55
C LEU A 164 -2.92 -1.97 1.04
N GLY A 165 -2.66 -1.33 -0.11
CA GLY A 165 -1.33 -1.20 -0.68
C GLY A 165 -0.37 -0.42 0.22
N LEU A 166 -0.81 0.71 0.76
CA LEU A 166 -0.02 1.52 1.70
C LEU A 166 0.25 0.75 2.99
N LEU A 167 -0.77 0.14 3.59
CA LEU A 167 -0.64 -0.64 4.82
C LEU A 167 0.36 -1.79 4.64
N THR A 168 0.22 -2.57 3.57
CA THR A 168 1.09 -3.72 3.29
C THR A 168 2.55 -3.25 3.11
N ARG A 169 2.77 -2.17 2.34
CA ARG A 169 4.11 -1.60 2.18
C ARG A 169 4.70 -1.11 3.50
N VAL A 170 3.92 -0.40 4.32
CA VAL A 170 4.39 0.08 5.62
C VAL A 170 4.75 -1.11 6.53
N GLN A 171 3.86 -2.11 6.63
CA GLN A 171 4.09 -3.29 7.47
C GLN A 171 5.36 -4.05 7.07
N LEU A 172 5.50 -4.38 5.79
CA LEU A 172 6.62 -5.17 5.31
C LEU A 172 7.95 -4.38 5.32
N ASN A 173 7.93 -3.06 5.10
CA ASN A 173 9.15 -2.25 5.25
C ASN A 173 9.61 -2.13 6.71
N ILE A 174 8.67 -2.05 7.67
CA ILE A 174 9.01 -2.04 9.10
C ILE A 174 9.62 -3.39 9.52
N ILE A 175 8.95 -4.50 9.18
CA ILE A 175 9.46 -5.86 9.46
C ILE A 175 10.81 -6.07 8.77
N GLY A 176 10.93 -5.68 7.50
CA GLY A 176 12.16 -5.80 6.72
C GLY A 176 13.34 -5.05 7.34
N ARG A 177 13.11 -3.85 7.89
CA ARG A 177 14.14 -3.09 8.61
C ARG A 177 14.53 -3.77 9.92
N SER A 178 13.56 -4.25 10.71
CA SER A 178 13.84 -4.95 11.98
C SER A 178 14.75 -6.16 11.73
N ASN A 179 14.37 -6.98 10.75
CA ASN A 179 15.13 -8.16 10.32
C ASN A 179 16.53 -7.79 9.80
N TYR A 180 16.66 -6.69 9.04
CA TYR A 180 17.96 -6.20 8.57
C TYR A 180 18.88 -5.81 9.74
N VAL A 181 18.38 -4.99 10.68
CA VAL A 181 19.16 -4.56 11.85
C VAL A 181 19.60 -5.78 12.67
N SER A 182 18.70 -6.73 12.92
CA SER A 182 19.06 -7.97 13.63
C SER A 182 20.15 -8.76 12.89
N SER A 183 20.13 -8.81 11.55
CA SER A 183 21.18 -9.49 10.77
C SER A 183 22.52 -8.75 10.80
N VAL A 184 22.52 -7.42 10.86
CA VAL A 184 23.76 -6.63 10.93
C VAL A 184 24.38 -6.73 12.32
N VAL A 185 23.56 -6.66 13.37
CA VAL A 185 24.02 -6.83 14.76
C VAL A 185 24.65 -8.21 14.95
N SER A 186 24.01 -9.27 14.46
CA SER A 186 24.59 -10.63 14.56
C SER A 186 25.86 -10.82 13.74
N LEU A 187 26.00 -10.13 12.60
CA LEU A 187 27.26 -10.10 11.83
C LEU A 187 28.40 -9.44 12.63
N VAL A 188 28.11 -8.37 13.36
CA VAL A 188 29.08 -7.66 14.20
C VAL A 188 29.45 -8.49 15.44
N GLU A 189 28.45 -9.12 16.08
CA GLU A 189 28.65 -9.95 17.28
C GLU A 189 29.41 -11.25 17.00
N ARG A 190 29.26 -11.83 15.80
CA ARG A 190 29.87 -13.14 15.45
C ARG A 190 31.28 -13.04 14.88
N GLY A 191 31.80 -11.84 14.62
CA GLY A 191 33.22 -11.57 14.35
C GLY A 191 33.88 -12.19 13.11
N ASP A 192 33.37 -13.28 12.51
CA ASP A 192 34.14 -14.01 11.48
C ASP A 192 33.36 -14.96 10.54
N GLU A 193 32.02 -15.01 10.55
CA GLU A 193 31.27 -15.85 9.60
C GLU A 193 30.60 -15.02 8.49
N THR A 194 31.14 -15.10 7.27
CA THR A 194 30.59 -14.55 6.02
C THR A 194 29.31 -15.27 5.55
N THR A 195 28.86 -16.29 6.28
CA THR A 195 27.63 -17.03 6.03
C THR A 195 26.52 -16.51 6.94
N ILE A 196 25.71 -15.59 6.39
CA ILE A 196 24.50 -15.05 7.03
C ILE A 196 23.53 -16.20 7.28
N ARG A 197 23.62 -16.82 8.45
CA ARG A 197 22.67 -17.82 8.93
C ARG A 197 21.44 -17.06 9.44
N LEU A 198 20.30 -17.39 8.83
CA LEU A 198 18.99 -16.82 9.07
C LEU A 198 18.42 -17.27 10.43
N GLU A 199 19.13 -17.03 11.53
CA GLU A 199 18.54 -17.16 12.86
C GLU A 199 17.83 -15.84 13.17
N SER A 200 16.58 -15.76 12.69
CA SER A 200 15.59 -14.81 13.22
C SER A 200 15.60 -14.94 14.74
N SER A 201 15.95 -13.84 15.40
CA SER A 201 16.13 -13.74 16.85
C SER A 201 14.87 -14.18 17.59
N GLY A 202 14.78 -15.46 17.96
CA GLY A 202 13.79 -15.99 18.88
C GLY A 202 12.39 -16.25 18.30
N THR A 203 11.67 -17.17 18.96
CA THR A 203 10.26 -17.49 18.69
C THR A 203 9.32 -16.31 18.95
N LEU A 204 9.73 -15.39 19.82
CA LEU A 204 8.96 -14.20 20.21
C LEU A 204 8.86 -13.19 19.05
N ASP A 205 9.95 -12.96 18.32
CA ASP A 205 10.00 -12.01 17.20
C ASP A 205 9.09 -12.45 16.05
N ARG A 206 9.06 -13.76 15.77
CA ARG A 206 8.14 -14.35 14.77
C ARG A 206 6.67 -14.24 15.17
N ALA A 207 6.36 -14.30 16.47
CA ALA A 207 4.99 -14.13 16.96
C ALA A 207 4.53 -12.68 16.81
N VAL A 208 5.39 -11.72 17.16
CA VAL A 208 5.13 -10.28 16.99
C VAL A 208 4.96 -9.92 15.52
N ASP A 209 5.83 -10.41 14.63
CA ASP A 209 5.71 -10.19 13.19
C ASP A 209 4.36 -10.69 12.65
N ARG A 210 3.96 -11.91 13.04
CA ARG A 210 2.67 -12.49 12.63
C ARG A 210 1.50 -11.66 13.15
N ASP A 211 1.53 -11.27 14.42
CA ASP A 211 0.46 -10.52 15.05
C ASP A 211 0.35 -9.10 14.44
N PHE A 212 1.49 -8.47 14.12
CA PHE A 212 1.56 -7.19 13.41
C PHE A 212 1.00 -7.27 11.99
N LEU A 213 1.31 -8.34 11.23
CA LEU A 213 0.74 -8.57 9.90
C LEU A 213 -0.77 -8.79 9.94
N THR A 214 -1.29 -9.32 11.05
CA THR A 214 -2.73 -9.57 11.24
C THR A 214 -3.55 -8.27 11.30
N PHE A 215 -2.95 -7.10 11.51
CA PHE A 215 -3.69 -5.83 11.42
C PHE A 215 -4.32 -5.57 10.04
N SER A 216 -3.81 -6.19 8.98
CA SER A 216 -4.44 -6.17 7.65
C SER A 216 -5.85 -6.76 7.66
N TRP A 217 -6.13 -7.70 8.57
CA TRP A 217 -7.45 -8.30 8.77
C TRP A 217 -8.50 -7.24 9.10
N TRP A 218 -8.17 -6.25 9.92
CA TRP A 218 -9.13 -5.21 10.30
C TRP A 218 -9.58 -4.43 9.07
N LEU A 219 -8.64 -4.00 8.22
CA LEU A 219 -8.96 -3.26 7.00
C LEU A 219 -9.83 -4.10 6.05
N ILE A 220 -9.49 -5.37 5.88
CA ILE A 220 -10.16 -6.29 4.96
C ILE A 220 -11.58 -6.64 5.42
N ASN A 221 -11.83 -6.77 6.72
CA ASN A 221 -13.12 -7.28 7.22
C ASN A 221 -14.03 -6.22 7.82
N ARG A 222 -13.47 -5.10 8.29
CA ARG A 222 -14.23 -4.07 9.01
C ARG A 222 -13.96 -2.65 8.52
N GLY A 223 -12.70 -2.33 8.23
CA GLY A 223 -12.29 -0.98 7.85
C GLY A 223 -12.93 -0.50 6.55
N TRP A 224 -13.16 -1.40 5.59
CA TRP A 224 -13.85 -1.06 4.33
C TRP A 224 -15.29 -0.56 4.53
N ILE A 225 -15.98 -0.94 5.61
CA ILE A 225 -17.33 -0.48 5.91
C ILE A 225 -17.31 1.01 6.26
N SER A 226 -16.35 1.45 7.08
CA SER A 226 -16.19 2.87 7.42
C SER A 226 -15.78 3.71 6.20
N ILE A 227 -14.97 3.15 5.29
CA ILE A 227 -14.66 3.79 4.00
C ILE A 227 -15.93 3.91 3.17
N LEU A 228 -16.70 2.82 3.07
CA LEU A 228 -17.93 2.76 2.31
C LEU A 228 -18.92 3.83 2.79
N GLU A 229 -19.22 3.89 4.08
CA GLU A 229 -20.19 4.84 4.65
C GLU A 229 -19.80 6.29 4.35
N ARG A 230 -18.51 6.61 4.48
CA ARG A 230 -17.99 7.96 4.20
C ARG A 230 -18.02 8.29 2.71
N VAL A 231 -17.69 7.35 1.85
CA VAL A 231 -17.77 7.52 0.38
C VAL A 231 -19.23 7.64 -0.06
N GLN A 232 -20.12 6.81 0.49
CA GLN A 232 -21.55 6.82 0.15
C GLN A 232 -22.18 8.16 0.53
N GLY A 233 -21.88 8.71 1.70
CA GLY A 233 -22.30 10.05 2.10
C GLY A 233 -21.84 11.11 1.10
N ALA A 234 -20.53 11.15 0.80
CA ALA A 234 -19.97 12.13 -0.13
C ALA A 234 -20.52 12.01 -1.57
N VAL A 235 -20.71 10.79 -2.07
CA VAL A 235 -21.28 10.54 -3.41
C VAL A 235 -22.75 10.94 -3.44
N SER A 236 -23.51 10.66 -2.38
CA SER A 236 -24.90 11.11 -2.27
C SER A 236 -24.95 12.63 -2.29
N ASP A 237 -24.14 13.32 -1.50
CA ASP A 237 -24.17 14.79 -1.42
C ASP A 237 -23.86 15.47 -2.76
N VAL A 238 -22.89 14.95 -3.52
CA VAL A 238 -22.47 15.56 -4.80
C VAL A 238 -23.37 15.12 -5.96
N PHE A 239 -23.69 13.84 -6.07
CA PHE A 239 -24.37 13.28 -7.24
C PHE A 239 -25.89 13.22 -7.10
N ASP A 240 -26.50 13.46 -5.95
CA ASP A 240 -27.97 13.45 -5.82
C ASP A 240 -28.63 14.56 -6.64
N SER A 241 -27.98 15.73 -6.72
CA SER A 241 -28.44 16.87 -7.52
C SER A 241 -28.42 16.62 -9.04
N ILE A 242 -27.58 15.71 -9.51
CA ILE A 242 -27.36 15.46 -10.93
C ILE A 242 -28.35 14.41 -11.43
N SER A 243 -29.20 14.78 -12.40
CA SER A 243 -30.17 13.84 -12.96
C SER A 243 -29.49 12.78 -13.85
N PRO A 244 -29.89 11.49 -13.81
CA PRO A 244 -29.30 10.46 -14.68
C PRO A 244 -29.59 10.63 -16.18
N ARG A 245 -30.46 11.58 -16.56
CA ARG A 245 -30.84 11.85 -17.95
C ARG A 245 -30.06 12.99 -18.57
N GLU A 246 -29.39 13.79 -17.74
CA GLU A 246 -28.60 14.92 -18.17
C GLU A 246 -27.24 14.43 -18.70
N GLY A 247 -26.80 15.01 -19.81
CA GLY A 247 -25.48 14.73 -20.37
C GLY A 247 -24.42 15.48 -19.58
N LEU A 248 -23.47 14.75 -18.99
CA LEU A 248 -22.33 15.34 -18.28
C LEU A 248 -21.11 15.38 -19.19
N SER A 249 -20.46 16.54 -19.26
CA SER A 249 -19.14 16.67 -19.86
C SER A 249 -18.06 16.01 -18.99
N LEU A 250 -16.91 15.70 -19.59
CA LEU A 250 -15.78 15.13 -18.86
C LEU A 250 -15.26 16.08 -17.77
N SER A 251 -15.29 17.40 -18.02
CA SER A 251 -14.89 18.42 -17.06
C SER A 251 -15.80 18.43 -15.82
N GLU A 252 -17.12 18.42 -16.00
CA GLU A 252 -18.09 18.37 -14.89
C GLU A 252 -17.94 17.09 -14.08
N MET A 253 -17.74 15.95 -14.75
CA MET A 253 -17.47 14.68 -14.07
C MET A 253 -16.18 14.74 -13.25
N SER A 254 -15.11 15.31 -13.80
CA SER A 254 -13.84 15.44 -13.08
C SER A 254 -13.95 16.36 -11.85
N GLU A 255 -14.72 17.44 -11.97
CA GLU A 255 -14.98 18.36 -10.88
C GLU A 255 -15.82 17.70 -9.79
N ALA A 256 -16.91 17.01 -10.16
CA ALA A 256 -17.73 16.25 -9.22
C ALA A 256 -16.90 15.19 -8.46
N LEU A 257 -16.03 14.45 -9.15
CA LEU A 257 -15.13 13.48 -8.51
C LEU A 257 -14.13 14.16 -7.56
N ALA A 258 -13.61 15.34 -7.91
CA ALA A 258 -12.74 16.12 -7.03
C ALA A 258 -13.48 16.62 -5.79
N GLN A 259 -14.75 17.02 -5.90
CA GLN A 259 -15.60 17.40 -4.78
C GLN A 259 -15.86 16.21 -3.85
N VAL A 260 -16.22 15.04 -4.40
CA VAL A 260 -16.37 13.80 -3.61
C VAL A 260 -15.09 13.50 -2.84
N ARG A 261 -13.93 13.58 -3.51
CA ARG A 261 -12.63 13.38 -2.86
C ARG A 261 -12.39 14.39 -1.73
N ALA A 262 -12.68 15.67 -1.94
CA ALA A 262 -12.50 16.70 -0.94
C ALA A 262 -13.33 16.41 0.34
N ILE A 263 -14.58 15.97 0.19
CA ILE A 263 -15.46 15.59 1.30
C ILE A 263 -14.93 14.35 2.02
N VAL A 264 -14.55 13.31 1.27
CA VAL A 264 -14.01 12.05 1.84
C VAL A 264 -12.70 12.28 2.59
N GLU A 265 -11.81 13.15 2.12
CA GLU A 265 -10.51 13.42 2.75
C GLU A 265 -10.60 14.44 3.91
N GLY A 266 -11.76 15.08 4.13
CA GLY A 266 -11.99 15.97 5.27
C GLY A 266 -11.70 17.45 5.00
N SER A 267 -11.81 17.90 3.75
CA SER A 267 -11.85 19.34 3.44
C SER A 267 -13.16 19.90 4.01
N THR A 268 -13.09 20.61 5.13
CA THR A 268 -14.26 21.30 5.69
C THR A 268 -14.78 22.32 4.70
N THR A 269 -16.07 22.23 4.36
CA THR A 269 -16.80 23.22 3.57
C THR A 269 -16.60 24.60 4.16
N SER A 270 -15.87 25.47 3.46
CA SER A 270 -15.91 26.91 3.74
C SER A 270 -17.30 27.43 3.37
N PRO A 271 -17.94 28.32 4.16
CA PRO A 271 -19.30 28.81 3.94
C PRO A 271 -19.54 29.51 2.58
N ASN A 272 -18.51 29.69 1.75
CA ASN A 272 -18.60 30.28 0.41
C ASN A 272 -18.63 29.24 -0.73
N GLY A 273 -18.87 27.95 -0.46
CA GLY A 273 -19.02 26.93 -1.51
C GLY A 273 -17.72 26.58 -2.24
N GLN A 274 -16.56 26.97 -1.69
CA GLN A 274 -15.26 26.71 -2.29
C GLN A 274 -14.57 25.56 -1.56
N TYR A 275 -14.37 24.44 -2.26
CA TYR A 275 -13.62 23.30 -1.78
C TYR A 275 -12.14 23.66 -1.71
N SER A 276 -11.67 24.12 -0.55
CA SER A 276 -10.25 24.18 -0.26
C SER A 276 -9.78 22.76 0.05
N CYS A 277 -9.21 22.07 -0.93
CA CYS A 277 -8.39 20.90 -0.63
C CYS A 277 -7.35 21.31 0.44
N VAL A 278 -7.07 20.44 1.42
CA VAL A 278 -5.78 20.51 2.12
C VAL A 278 -4.75 20.27 1.04
N SER A 279 -4.23 21.39 0.54
CA SER A 279 -3.48 21.47 -0.67
C SER A 279 -2.38 20.41 -0.67
N THR A 280 -2.34 19.60 -1.73
CA THR A 280 -1.28 18.65 -2.08
C THR A 280 0.11 19.33 -2.24
N SER A 281 0.23 20.60 -1.87
CA SER A 281 1.46 21.39 -1.84
C SER A 281 2.35 21.11 -0.62
N TYR A 282 1.88 20.42 0.42
CA TYR A 282 2.70 20.10 1.61
C TYR A 282 3.41 18.73 1.59
N VAL A 283 3.16 17.87 0.59
CA VAL A 283 3.78 16.53 0.55
C VAL A 283 5.21 16.55 -0.02
N ASN A 284 5.67 17.66 -0.61
CA ASN A 284 6.97 17.73 -1.26
C ASN A 284 8.10 18.41 -0.47
N ALA A 285 7.85 18.96 0.73
CA ALA A 285 8.89 19.70 1.48
C ALA A 285 9.20 19.16 2.88
N GLU A 286 8.21 18.67 3.65
CA GLU A 286 8.48 18.24 5.04
C GLU A 286 9.01 16.81 5.17
N PHE A 287 8.67 15.90 4.24
CA PHE A 287 9.16 14.53 4.30
C PHE A 287 10.69 14.43 4.07
N LEU A 288 11.27 15.39 3.35
CA LEU A 288 12.73 15.48 3.16
C LEU A 288 13.45 16.23 4.29
N MET A 289 12.74 17.02 5.11
CA MET A 289 13.34 17.70 6.27
C MET A 289 13.48 16.78 7.49
N ALA A 290 12.69 15.70 7.57
CA ALA A 290 12.78 14.72 8.65
C ALA A 290 14.01 13.78 8.58
N LEU A 291 14.83 13.88 7.52
CA LEU A 291 16.02 13.04 7.32
C LEU A 291 17.36 13.79 7.41
N SER A 292 17.39 15.07 7.79
CA SER A 292 18.65 15.76 8.11
C SER A 292 19.01 15.63 9.59
N PRO A 293 20.20 15.11 9.94
CA PRO A 293 20.66 15.05 11.32
C PRO A 293 21.19 16.42 11.76
N CYS A 294 20.89 16.78 13.02
CA CYS A 294 21.44 17.89 13.78
C CYS A 294 21.10 19.32 13.32
N THR A 295 20.23 20.00 14.08
CA THR A 295 20.56 21.27 14.77
C THR A 295 19.41 21.68 15.68
N THR A 296 19.57 21.44 16.99
CA THR A 296 18.74 22.05 18.02
C THR A 296 19.29 23.44 18.36
N PRO A 297 18.45 24.49 18.44
CA PRO A 297 18.72 25.61 19.32
C PRO A 297 17.83 25.51 20.58
N ARG A 298 18.48 25.49 21.73
CA ARG A 298 17.89 25.70 23.06
C ARG A 298 17.14 27.04 23.13
N ARG A 299 15.95 27.04 23.76
CA ARG A 299 15.36 28.04 24.70
C ARG A 299 13.85 27.74 24.80
N GLY A 300 13.15 27.78 25.93
CA GLY A 300 13.45 28.19 27.32
C GLY A 300 12.61 27.33 28.27
N VAL A 301 13.11 27.04 29.47
CA VAL A 301 12.70 27.72 30.71
C VAL A 301 11.18 27.83 30.84
N PHE A 302 10.56 26.83 31.44
CA PHE A 302 9.28 27.00 32.14
C PHE A 302 9.56 26.90 33.65
N ARG A 303 9.21 27.98 34.35
CA ARG A 303 9.17 28.07 35.81
C ARG A 303 7.87 28.77 36.19
N LEU A 304 7.18 28.16 37.16
CA LEU A 304 6.10 28.69 38.01
C LEU A 304 4.77 28.95 37.28
N GLU A 305 3.61 28.57 37.81
CA GLU A 305 3.20 28.26 39.20
C GLU A 305 2.44 26.93 39.30
#